data_AF-A0A836V5U2-F1
#
_entry.id   AF-A0A836V5U2-F1
#
_cell.length_a   1.000
_cell.length_b   1.000
_cell.length_c   1.000
_cell.angle_alpha   90.00
_cell.angle_beta   90.00
_cell.angle_gamma   90.00
#
_symmetry.space_group_name_H-M   'P 1'
#
loop_
_entity.id
_entity.type
_entity.pdbx_description
1 polymer ?
#
loop_
_entity_poly.entity_id
_entity_poly.type
_entity_poly.pdbx_seq_one_letter_code
_entity_poly.pdbx_strand_id
1 'polypeptide(L)' 'MSEIQEILSFYEQCLRQEKRSALATVIETSGPSYRSPGSRSIVCDDGSFRGGLSAGCLEGDISCRL' A
#
# COMPACT_ATOMS: atom_id res chain seq x y z
N MET A 1 11.91 3.02 -12.63
CA MET A 1 11.65 3.80 -11.40
C MET A 1 11.64 2.83 -10.23
N SER A 2 12.07 3.26 -9.05
CA SER A 2 12.05 2.39 -7.87
C SER A 2 10.67 2.37 -7.21
N GLU A 3 10.28 1.25 -6.59
CA GLU A 3 9.02 1.10 -5.84
C GLU A 3 8.80 2.25 -4.83
N ILE A 4 9.86 2.70 -4.17
CA ILE A 4 9.82 3.80 -3.21
C ILE A 4 9.42 5.12 -3.89
N GLN A 5 9.93 5.40 -5.10
CA GLN A 5 9.54 6.60 -5.84
C GLN A 5 8.07 6.56 -6.25
N GLU A 6 7.55 5.39 -6.61
CA GLU A 6 6.12 5.23 -6.93
C GLU A 6 5.24 5.45 -5.70
N ILE A 7 5.63 4.92 -4.54
CA ILE A 7 4.93 5.14 -3.28
C ILE A 7 4.93 6.62 -2.90
N LEU A 8 6.08 7.29 -2.98
CA LEU A 8 6.20 8.71 -2.61
C LEU A 8 5.38 9.62 -3.54
N SER A 9 5.45 9.39 -4.86
CA SER A 9 4.67 10.16 -5.83
C SER A 9 3.16 9.99 -5.65
N PHE A 10 2.72 8.79 -5.28
CA PHE A 10 1.32 8.52 -4.97
C PHE A 10 0.88 9.14 -3.64
N TYR A 11 1.74 9.12 -2.62
CA TYR A 11 1.49 9.80 -1.36
C TYR A 11 1.26 11.30 -1.57
N GLU A 12 2.11 11.96 -2.36
CA GLU A 12 1.92 13.37 -2.72
C GLU A 12 0.59 13.60 -3.44
N GLN A 13 0.15 12.67 -4.28
CA GLN A 13 -1.14 12.76 -4.94
C GLN A 13 -2.30 12.66 -3.94
N CYS A 14 -2.28 11.70 -3.00
CA CYS A 14 -3.34 11.59 -1.99
C CYS A 14 -3.36 12.82 -1.06
N LEU A 15 -2.20 13.38 -0.71
CA LEU A 15 -2.11 14.65 0.02
C LEU A 15 -2.77 15.81 -0.74
N ARG A 16 -2.47 15.97 -2.05
CA ARG A 16 -3.10 17.02 -2.88
C ARG A 16 -4.61 16.86 -3.02
N GLN A 17 -5.12 15.65 -2.84
CA GLN A 17 -6.54 15.33 -2.92
C GLN A 17 -7.23 15.31 -1.54
N GLU A 18 -6.51 15.68 -0.48
CA GLU A 18 -6.99 15.66 0.92
C GLU A 18 -7.52 14.28 1.35
N LYS A 19 -6.97 13.21 0.76
CA LYS A 19 -7.34 11.82 1.06
C LYS A 19 -6.50 11.27 2.21
N ARG A 20 -7.13 10.47 3.06
CA ARG A 20 -6.39 9.68 4.05
C ARG A 20 -5.65 8.57 3.34
N SER A 21 -4.46 8.26 3.82
CA SER A 21 -3.63 7.20 3.27
C SER A 21 -2.85 6.49 4.36
N ALA A 22 -2.59 5.20 4.17
CA ALA A 22 -1.76 4.37 5.03
C ALA A 22 -0.65 3.71 4.22
N LEU A 23 0.55 3.66 4.79
CA LEU A 23 1.66 2.86 4.28
C LEU A 23 1.70 1.53 5.04
N ALA A 24 1.55 0.44 4.31
CA ALA A 24 1.67 -0.92 4.79
C ALA A 24 3.02 -1.52 4.37
N THR A 25 3.67 -2.23 5.30
CA THR A 25 4.92 -2.94 5.03
C THR A 25 4.83 -4.35 5.59
N VAL A 26 5.21 -5.35 4.80
CA VAL A 26 5.30 -6.73 5.27
C VAL A 26 6.53 -6.87 6.15
N ILE A 27 6.33 -7.14 7.44
CA ILE A 27 7.43 -7.33 8.39
C ILE A 27 7.88 -8.79 8.47
N GLU A 28 6.96 -9.73 8.31
CA GLU A 28 7.18 -11.17 8.41
C GLU A 28 6.08 -11.93 7.64
N THR A 29 6.37 -13.15 7.21
CA THR A 29 5.40 -14.05 6.57
C THR A 29 5.57 -15.46 7.13
N SER A 30 4.46 -16.17 7.38
CA SER A 30 4.50 -17.57 7.78
C SER A 30 3.91 -18.46 6.67
N GLY A 31 4.71 -19.44 6.20
CA GLY A 31 4.33 -20.30 5.07
C GLY A 31 4.53 -19.65 3.70
N PRO A 32 4.00 -20.25 2.61
CA PRO A 32 4.13 -19.71 1.26
C PRO A 32 3.46 -18.34 1.16
N SER A 33 4.19 -17.35 0.66
CA SER A 33 3.69 -15.98 0.50
C SER A 33 3.94 -15.47 -0.91
N TYR A 34 3.02 -14.62 -1.39
CA TYR A 34 3.14 -13.91 -2.67
C TYR A 34 4.21 -12.80 -2.65
N ARG A 35 4.58 -12.33 -1.47
CA ARG A 35 5.52 -11.23 -1.25
C ARG A 35 6.44 -11.53 -0.08
N SER A 36 7.71 -11.19 -0.25
CA SER A 36 8.70 -11.30 0.81
C SER A 36 8.56 -10.17 1.83
N PRO A 37 9.02 -10.38 3.07
CA PRO A 37 9.25 -9.29 4.02
C PRO A 37 10.01 -8.13 3.38
N GLY A 38 9.63 -6.90 3.74
CA GLY A 38 10.13 -5.66 3.16
C GLY A 38 9.32 -5.14 1.98
N SER A 39 8.34 -5.89 1.47
CA SER A 39 7.40 -5.40 0.45
C SER A 39 6.53 -4.29 1.03
N ARG A 40 6.28 -3.24 0.24
CA ARG A 40 5.53 -2.06 0.68
C ARG A 40 4.32 -1.81 -0.21
N SER A 41 3.30 -1.19 0.37
CA SER A 41 2.12 -0.69 -0.34
C SER A 41 1.60 0.54 0.35
N ILE A 42 1.17 1.54 -0.41
CA ILE A 42 0.41 2.67 0.07
C ILE A 42 -1.03 2.55 -0.43
N VAL A 43 -1.97 2.75 0.48
CA VAL A 43 -3.41 2.62 0.25
C VAL A 43 -4.09 3.92 0.65
N CYS A 44 -5.03 4.42 -0.15
CA CYS A 44 -5.86 5.58 0.17
C CYS A 44 -7.30 5.16 0.54
N ASP A 45 -8.02 6.03 1.23
CA ASP A 45 -9.40 5.80 1.73
C ASP A 45 -10.44 5.52 0.63
N ASP A 46 -10.16 5.93 -0.61
CA ASP A 46 -10.96 5.64 -1.80
C ASP A 46 -10.71 4.25 -2.41
N GLY A 47 -9.83 3.45 -1.79
CA GLY A 47 -9.45 2.11 -2.24
C GLY A 47 -8.37 2.10 -3.32
N SER A 48 -7.85 3.27 -3.74
CA SER A 48 -6.71 3.33 -4.64
C SER A 48 -5.40 3.01 -3.92
N PHE A 49 -4.48 2.30 -4.59
CA PHE A 49 -3.22 1.90 -3.99
C PHE A 49 -2.05 1.84 -4.98
N ARG A 50 -0.82 1.86 -4.44
CA ARG A 50 0.45 1.64 -5.15
C ARG A 50 1.38 0.76 -4.33
N GLY A 51 2.09 -0.12 -5.01
CA GLY A 51 2.68 -1.29 -4.36
C GLY A 51 1.58 -2.29 -3.99
N GLY A 52 1.80 -3.57 -4.25
CA GLY A 52 0.82 -4.62 -3.95
C GLY A 52 1.42 -5.59 -2.97
N LEU A 53 0.75 -5.82 -1.85
CA LEU A 53 1.04 -6.91 -0.92
C LEU A 53 0.31 -8.19 -1.34
N SER A 54 -0.88 -8.02 -1.91
CA SER A 54 -1.76 -9.10 -2.38
C SER A 54 -2.32 -8.81 -3.79
N ALA A 55 -3.37 -9.53 -4.18
CA ALA A 55 -4.14 -9.26 -5.40
C ALA A 55 -5.18 -8.11 -5.23
N GLY A 56 -5.15 -7.37 -4.11
CA GLY A 56 -6.03 -6.24 -3.84
C GLY A 56 -7.00 -6.43 -2.67
N CYS A 57 -7.18 -7.67 -2.17
CA CYS A 57 -8.09 -7.93 -1.05
C CYS A 57 -7.59 -7.33 0.27
N LEU A 58 -6.28 -7.41 0.51
CA LEU A 58 -5.66 -6.91 1.75
C LEU A 58 -5.62 -5.37 1.74
N GLU A 59 -5.40 -4.78 0.57
CA GLU A 59 -5.40 -3.35 0.34
C GLU A 59 -6.80 -2.75 0.56
N GLY A 60 -7.86 -3.44 0.13
CA GLY A 60 -9.24 -3.03 0.44
C GLY A 60 -9.54 -3.04 1.94
N ASP A 61 -9.07 -4.05 2.68
CA ASP A 61 -9.26 -4.14 4.14
C ASP A 61 -8.48 -3.04 4.90
N ILE A 62 -7.30 -2.63 4.39
CA ILE A 62 -6.55 -1.49 4.89
C ILE A 62 -7.31 -0.19 4.65
N SER A 63 -7.88 -0.01 3.44
CA SER A 63 -8.66 1.16 3.07
C SER A 63 -9.88 1.35 3.98
N CYS A 64 -10.59 0.28 4.35
CA CYS A 64 -11.71 0.35 5.30
C CYS A 64 -11.32 0.77 6.73
N ARG A 65 -10.04 0.85 7.07
CA ARG A 65 -9.54 1.27 8.39
C ARG A 65 -9.00 2.71 8.42
N LEU A 66 -9.11 3.44 7.32
CA LEU A 66 -8.73 4.86 7.18
C LEU A 66 -9.89 5.79 7.48
#